data_AF-A0A1D2NMF9-F1
#
_entry.id   AF-A0A1D2NMF9-F1
#
_cell.length_a   1.000
_cell.length_b   1.000
_cell.length_c   1.000
_cell.angle_alpha   90.00
_cell.angle_beta   90.00
_cell.angle_gamma   90.00
#
_symmetry.space_group_name_H-M   'P 1'
#
loop_
_entity.id
_entity.type
_entity.pdbx_description
1 polymer ?
#
loop_
_entity_poly.entity_id
_entity_poly.type
_entity_poly.pdbx_seq_one_letter_code
_entity_poly.pdbx_strand_id
1 'polypeptide(L)'
;MKVVLAFPILLFFVVVHASVAAAEIGPQPQQIEHTITSDGKQYDLKLTKPDVSILHPNIQVIQIDLDNDGGYHTADSWAPSNAEIKEAEDVLVDEANLAAVRMNYENGERSFRGIIDGMRLEEENGIATLYTASLQNRSDYIDLGRNLTMPTTRDGGRVNAVVEVVVVCDKEWGDVFQHDRKKILDYWTLYFWDINLRFKTLPSNSISFRVNGIVVISSPSGQPFIEEARASDGRAEFNRILDRFASWIYGQMSTVPKFDMAIAVTNTRLEWGGGLAYMRATCWVDHAARRHWGTLVFSDGGDFGSLTVGSHEMAHTLGAPHDDDPNIPGGCQDRGYIMSGGNENLKWFFSTCSDRTISALVRSTDSACLRKIDELSSPQVNANFSSYPPPDMDEQCRRRLKNPTAYVEKADKGNCKSLKCWAKHEDGRMWLWTLGQELDNTPCTGGRCFRGRCRKEGKLIRNVATLECMRATNPFEFMAPLDLVDCPRPIIAGTPLDRFVLTDEPLGKTLATPWSSLDATENGDKCVYTGYIEGGGMWTDRCNVQNPWHGWDFIDVGNGEFMISHRITKRCAKPDGVNINTYSNCNKNDPTMRWRLY
;
A
#
# COMPACT_ATOMS: atom_id res chain seq x y z
N MET A 1 -1.19 32.73 -81.85
CA MET A 1 -0.47 33.49 -82.89
C MET A 1 0.69 34.21 -82.21
N LYS A 2 1.94 33.90 -82.58
CA LYS A 2 3.22 34.34 -81.96
C LYS A 2 3.38 34.00 -80.44
N VAL A 3 4.48 33.48 -79.87
CA VAL A 3 5.95 33.44 -80.15
C VAL A 3 6.75 34.40 -79.24
N VAL A 4 7.26 33.83 -78.11
CA VAL A 4 8.71 33.72 -77.74
C VAL A 4 9.39 34.60 -76.64
N LEU A 5 9.97 33.87 -75.67
CA LEU A 5 11.26 33.99 -74.91
C LEU A 5 11.58 34.89 -73.69
N ALA A 6 12.47 34.28 -72.87
CA ALA A 6 13.53 34.78 -71.95
C ALA A 6 13.14 35.28 -70.54
N PHE A 7 13.54 34.64 -69.41
CA PHE A 7 14.89 34.43 -68.81
C PHE A 7 15.70 35.72 -68.53
N PRO A 8 16.54 35.83 -67.44
CA PRO A 8 16.96 34.78 -66.48
C PRO A 8 17.00 35.15 -64.95
N ILE A 9 16.98 34.10 -64.11
CA ILE A 9 17.87 33.79 -62.94
C ILE A 9 18.43 34.95 -62.05
N LEU A 10 18.12 34.98 -60.73
CA LEU A 10 18.99 34.55 -59.60
C LEU A 10 18.29 34.68 -58.21
N LEU A 11 18.89 34.09 -57.16
CA LEU A 11 18.55 34.08 -55.70
C LEU A 11 18.05 35.44 -55.13
N PHE A 12 17.23 35.52 -54.06
CA PHE A 12 17.51 34.99 -52.70
C PHE A 12 16.29 35.04 -51.74
N PHE A 13 16.38 34.24 -50.66
CA PHE A 13 15.83 34.42 -49.30
C PHE A 13 14.31 34.31 -48.97
N VAL A 14 14.09 33.64 -47.82
CA VAL A 14 12.95 33.67 -46.89
C VAL A 14 11.54 33.57 -47.49
N VAL A 15 11.03 32.34 -47.57
CA VAL A 15 9.57 32.10 -47.50
C VAL A 15 9.17 32.06 -46.04
N VAL A 16 8.67 33.19 -45.50
CA VAL A 16 7.72 33.09 -44.38
C VAL A 16 6.40 32.64 -44.98
N HIS A 17 5.97 31.45 -44.63
CA HIS A 17 4.55 31.12 -44.65
C HIS A 17 4.13 30.85 -43.22
N ALA A 18 3.19 31.67 -42.74
CA ALA A 18 2.51 31.43 -41.49
C ALA A 18 1.57 30.23 -41.71
N SER A 19 2.13 29.02 -41.56
CA SER A 19 1.32 27.82 -41.38
C SER A 19 0.41 28.08 -40.19
N VAL A 20 -0.89 28.27 -40.46
CA VAL A 20 -1.89 28.13 -39.41
C VAL A 20 -1.72 26.73 -38.88
N ALA A 21 -1.23 26.62 -37.65
CA ALA A 21 -1.21 25.36 -36.95
C ALA A 21 -2.68 24.95 -36.73
N ALA A 22 -3.21 24.18 -37.68
CA ALA A 22 -4.08 23.08 -37.29
C ALA A 22 -3.32 22.36 -36.19
N ALA A 23 -3.83 22.45 -34.96
CA ALA A 23 -3.19 21.78 -33.85
C ALA A 23 -3.12 20.30 -34.22
N GLU A 24 -1.91 19.77 -34.38
CA GLU A 24 -1.74 18.33 -34.30
C GLU A 24 -2.34 17.95 -32.96
N ILE A 25 -3.45 17.21 -33.02
CA ILE A 25 -4.12 16.69 -31.83
C ILE A 25 -3.16 15.64 -31.29
N GLY A 26 -2.20 16.10 -30.49
CA GLY A 26 -1.23 15.26 -29.80
C GLY A 26 -2.01 14.12 -29.16
N PRO A 27 -1.56 12.86 -29.35
CA PRO A 27 -2.41 11.69 -29.20
C PRO A 27 -3.11 11.77 -27.85
N GLN A 28 -4.45 11.86 -27.88
CA GLN A 28 -5.23 12.02 -26.66
C GLN A 28 -4.82 10.92 -25.68
N PRO A 29 -4.71 11.23 -24.37
CA PRO A 29 -4.33 10.24 -23.36
C PRO A 29 -5.21 9.02 -23.58
N GLN A 30 -4.58 7.88 -23.86
CA GLN A 30 -5.18 6.78 -24.63
C GLN A 30 -6.24 6.05 -23.80
N GLN A 31 -7.40 6.68 -23.67
CA GLN A 31 -8.50 6.26 -22.83
C GLN A 31 -9.14 5.02 -23.45
N ILE A 32 -8.78 3.87 -22.90
CA ILE A 32 -9.26 2.59 -23.36
C ILE A 32 -10.57 2.31 -22.63
N GLU A 33 -11.66 2.48 -23.36
CA GLU A 33 -12.97 2.00 -22.91
C GLU A 33 -13.03 0.48 -23.15
N HIS A 34 -13.16 -0.29 -22.08
CA HIS A 34 -13.19 -1.76 -22.14
C HIS A 34 -14.13 -2.34 -21.09
N THR A 35 -14.99 -3.27 -21.50
CA THR A 35 -16.07 -3.81 -20.68
C THR A 35 -15.75 -5.24 -20.27
N ILE A 36 -15.45 -5.46 -18.99
CA ILE A 36 -15.17 -6.80 -18.45
C ILE A 36 -16.38 -7.32 -17.70
N THR A 37 -16.77 -8.58 -17.93
CA THR A 37 -17.84 -9.23 -17.16
C THR A 37 -17.30 -10.45 -16.42
N SER A 38 -17.39 -10.43 -15.08
CA SER A 38 -16.97 -11.56 -14.22
C SER A 38 -17.95 -11.76 -13.08
N ASP A 39 -18.26 -13.02 -12.77
CA ASP A 39 -19.15 -13.45 -11.67
C ASP A 39 -20.54 -12.77 -11.65
N GLY A 40 -21.01 -12.31 -12.82
CA GLY A 40 -22.27 -11.59 -13.03
C GLY A 40 -22.20 -10.07 -12.89
N LYS A 41 -21.00 -9.49 -12.69
CA LYS A 41 -20.77 -8.05 -12.58
C LYS A 41 -20.07 -7.55 -13.85
N GLN A 42 -20.64 -6.53 -14.50
CA GLN A 42 -20.02 -5.80 -15.61
C GLN A 42 -19.25 -4.59 -15.06
N TYR A 43 -18.02 -4.41 -15.52
CA TYR A 43 -17.16 -3.27 -15.22
C TYR A 43 -16.84 -2.55 -16.54
N ASP A 44 -17.44 -1.38 -16.75
CA ASP A 44 -17.14 -0.52 -17.89
C ASP A 44 -15.97 0.39 -17.51
N LEU A 45 -14.77 0.01 -17.95
CA LEU A 45 -13.52 0.65 -17.57
C LEU A 45 -13.20 1.82 -18.48
N LYS A 46 -12.68 2.90 -17.90
CA LYS A 46 -12.13 4.08 -18.60
C LYS A 46 -10.64 4.19 -18.33
N LEU A 47 -9.91 3.19 -18.81
CA LEU A 47 -8.50 2.94 -18.54
C LEU A 47 -7.59 4.04 -19.11
N THR A 48 -6.79 4.68 -18.26
CA THR A 48 -5.80 5.72 -18.58
C THR A 48 -4.43 5.36 -18.01
N LYS A 49 -3.33 5.93 -18.51
CA LYS A 49 -1.99 5.68 -17.94
C LYS A 49 -1.70 6.63 -16.77
N PRO A 50 -1.09 6.18 -15.66
CA PRO A 50 -0.69 7.05 -14.55
C PRO A 50 0.54 7.89 -14.93
N ASP A 51 0.68 9.07 -14.30
CA ASP A 51 1.64 10.10 -14.72
C ASP A 51 3.02 10.05 -14.02
N VAL A 52 3.23 9.22 -12.98
CA VAL A 52 4.47 9.27 -12.16
C VAL A 52 4.97 7.89 -11.72
N SER A 53 6.30 7.74 -11.77
CA SER A 53 7.07 6.52 -11.50
C SER A 53 7.20 6.16 -10.02
N ILE A 54 7.39 4.87 -9.75
CA ILE A 54 7.44 4.25 -8.41
C ILE A 54 8.87 3.79 -8.06
N LEU A 55 9.61 3.42 -9.09
CA LEU A 55 10.97 2.92 -9.02
C LEU A 55 11.94 4.10 -8.95
N HIS A 56 13.21 3.85 -8.61
CA HIS A 56 14.21 4.86 -8.92
C HIS A 56 14.35 4.97 -10.45
N PRO A 57 14.35 6.17 -11.07
CA PRO A 57 14.58 6.30 -12.52
C PRO A 57 15.96 5.78 -12.97
N ASN A 58 16.88 5.58 -12.01
CA ASN A 58 18.18 4.92 -12.22
C ASN A 58 18.25 3.58 -11.46
N ILE A 59 17.13 2.89 -11.21
CA ILE A 59 17.11 1.62 -10.48
C ILE A 59 18.00 0.59 -11.18
N GLN A 60 18.71 -0.22 -10.39
CA GLN A 60 19.48 -1.34 -10.90
C GLN A 60 18.93 -2.64 -10.31
N VAL A 61 18.68 -3.61 -11.19
CA VAL A 61 18.55 -5.01 -10.79
C VAL A 61 19.88 -5.67 -11.09
N ILE A 62 20.58 -6.08 -10.03
CA ILE A 62 21.94 -6.61 -10.11
C ILE A 62 21.88 -8.12 -9.92
N GLN A 63 22.27 -8.87 -10.95
CA GLN A 63 22.47 -10.31 -10.88
C GLN A 63 23.95 -10.60 -10.60
N ILE A 64 24.23 -11.49 -9.64
CA ILE A 64 25.62 -11.83 -9.23
C ILE A 64 25.91 -13.31 -9.51
N ASP A 65 26.56 -13.53 -10.65
CA ASP A 65 27.02 -14.84 -11.14
C ASP A 65 28.49 -15.10 -10.78
N LEU A 66 28.99 -16.27 -11.18
CA LEU A 66 30.41 -16.55 -11.37
C LEU A 66 30.72 -16.65 -12.86
N ASP A 67 31.88 -16.13 -13.26
CA ASP A 67 32.51 -16.53 -14.52
C ASP A 67 32.94 -18.00 -14.46
N ASN A 68 32.47 -18.82 -15.39
CA ASN A 68 32.80 -20.24 -15.49
C ASN A 68 34.27 -20.50 -15.84
N ASP A 69 34.93 -19.57 -16.54
CA ASP A 69 36.34 -19.71 -16.93
C ASP A 69 37.33 -19.13 -15.90
N GLY A 70 36.83 -18.30 -14.96
CA GLY A 70 37.66 -17.53 -14.03
C GLY A 70 37.37 -17.71 -12.53
N GLY A 71 36.15 -18.10 -12.13
CA GLY A 71 35.75 -18.17 -10.72
C GLY A 71 35.62 -16.82 -10.01
N TYR A 72 35.63 -15.71 -10.76
CA TYR A 72 35.38 -14.36 -10.23
C TYR A 72 33.89 -14.05 -10.23
N HIS A 73 33.44 -13.26 -9.25
CA HIS A 73 32.06 -12.75 -9.23
C HIS A 73 31.84 -11.77 -10.37
N THR A 74 30.86 -12.07 -11.22
CA THR A 74 30.39 -11.20 -12.31
C THR A 74 29.06 -10.57 -11.90
N ALA A 75 29.08 -9.26 -11.63
CA ALA A 75 27.87 -8.48 -11.39
C ALA A 75 27.35 -7.94 -12.73
N ASP A 76 26.26 -8.52 -13.24
CA ASP A 76 25.53 -7.98 -14.38
C ASP A 76 24.42 -7.05 -13.86
N SER A 77 24.61 -5.74 -14.04
CA SER A 77 23.66 -4.71 -13.65
C SER A 77 22.78 -4.29 -14.82
N TRP A 78 21.54 -4.79 -14.85
CA TRP A 78 20.51 -4.22 -15.72
C TRP A 78 19.91 -3.00 -15.01
N ALA A 79 20.26 -1.81 -15.52
CA ALA A 79 19.43 -0.63 -15.36
C ALA A 79 18.30 -0.71 -16.41
N PRO A 80 17.03 -0.89 -16.02
CA PRO A 80 15.93 -0.91 -16.98
C PRO A 80 15.88 0.43 -17.71
N SER A 81 15.77 0.42 -19.04
CA SER A 81 15.65 1.66 -19.80
C SER A 81 14.38 2.41 -19.43
N ASN A 82 14.31 3.72 -19.71
CA ASN A 82 13.08 4.50 -19.54
C ASN A 82 11.86 3.90 -20.29
N ALA A 83 12.08 3.05 -21.31
CA ALA A 83 11.03 2.29 -21.95
C ALA A 83 10.60 1.08 -21.10
N GLU A 84 11.54 0.31 -20.55
CA GLU A 84 11.25 -0.85 -19.68
C GLU A 84 10.70 -0.43 -18.30
N ILE A 85 11.16 0.69 -17.72
CA ILE A 85 10.56 1.32 -16.53
C ILE A 85 9.11 1.69 -16.86
N LYS A 86 8.91 2.45 -17.95
CA LYS A 86 7.57 2.84 -18.40
C LYS A 86 6.69 1.66 -18.84
N GLU A 87 7.28 0.51 -19.18
CA GLU A 87 6.57 -0.73 -19.50
C GLU A 87 6.22 -1.51 -18.23
N ALA A 88 7.11 -1.60 -17.24
CA ALA A 88 6.76 -2.07 -15.89
C ALA A 88 5.62 -1.23 -15.29
N GLU A 89 5.63 0.07 -15.58
CA GLU A 89 4.60 1.05 -15.21
C GLU A 89 3.49 1.22 -16.26
N ASP A 90 3.43 0.39 -17.32
CA ASP A 90 2.34 0.43 -18.34
C ASP A 90 1.09 -0.32 -17.85
N VAL A 91 0.68 0.09 -16.66
CA VAL A 91 -0.47 -0.39 -15.92
C VAL A 91 -1.53 0.69 -16.07
N LEU A 92 -2.51 0.46 -16.92
CA LEU A 92 -3.61 1.38 -17.14
C LEU A 92 -4.48 1.43 -15.88
N VAL A 93 -4.54 2.57 -15.22
CA VAL A 93 -5.41 2.81 -14.07
C VAL A 93 -6.79 3.27 -14.51
N ASP A 94 -7.80 2.95 -13.73
CA ASP A 94 -9.10 3.62 -13.77
C ASP A 94 -9.58 3.77 -12.34
N GLU A 95 -9.38 4.95 -11.75
CA GLU A 95 -9.73 5.23 -10.36
C GLU A 95 -11.22 4.98 -10.06
N ALA A 96 -12.12 5.09 -11.05
CA ALA A 96 -13.56 4.88 -10.83
C ALA A 96 -13.95 3.40 -10.72
N ASN A 97 -13.20 2.50 -11.37
CA ASN A 97 -13.26 1.05 -11.11
C ASN A 97 -12.16 0.59 -10.13
N LEU A 98 -11.42 1.55 -9.56
CA LEU A 98 -10.21 1.39 -8.76
C LEU A 98 -9.24 0.37 -9.38
N ALA A 99 -9.11 0.43 -10.70
CA ALA A 99 -8.37 -0.49 -11.53
C ALA A 99 -6.91 -0.08 -11.69
N ALA A 100 -6.07 -1.07 -11.97
CA ALA A 100 -4.67 -0.94 -12.35
C ALA A 100 -4.32 -2.18 -13.20
N VAL A 101 -4.51 -2.10 -14.51
CA VAL A 101 -4.48 -3.24 -15.44
C VAL A 101 -3.43 -3.06 -16.52
N ARG A 102 -2.48 -3.99 -16.60
CA ARG A 102 -1.58 -4.11 -17.74
C ARG A 102 -2.35 -4.75 -18.90
N MET A 103 -2.27 -4.15 -20.09
CA MET A 103 -2.87 -4.71 -21.30
C MET A 103 -1.81 -5.43 -22.13
N ASN A 104 -1.98 -6.73 -22.32
CA ASN A 104 -1.08 -7.59 -23.08
C ASN A 104 -1.71 -8.00 -24.41
N TYR A 105 -0.86 -8.39 -25.37
CA TYR A 105 -1.25 -8.92 -26.67
C TYR A 105 -0.37 -10.13 -27.02
N GLU A 106 -0.98 -11.31 -27.19
CA GLU A 106 -0.30 -12.52 -27.66
C GLU A 106 -1.08 -13.15 -28.82
N ASN A 107 -0.39 -13.56 -29.88
CA ASN A 107 -0.97 -14.16 -31.10
C ASN A 107 -2.11 -13.35 -31.79
N GLY A 108 -2.34 -12.10 -31.40
CA GLY A 108 -3.43 -11.24 -31.89
C GLY A 108 -4.63 -11.17 -30.96
N GLU A 109 -4.70 -12.00 -29.91
CA GLU A 109 -5.70 -11.89 -28.85
C GLU A 109 -5.22 -10.92 -27.76
N ARG A 110 -6.17 -10.31 -27.04
CA ARG A 110 -5.97 -9.23 -26.08
C ARG A 110 -6.31 -9.72 -24.68
N SER A 111 -5.42 -9.52 -23.72
CA SER A 111 -5.63 -9.87 -22.31
C SER A 111 -5.34 -8.69 -21.40
N PHE A 112 -6.00 -8.64 -20.24
CA PHE A 112 -5.74 -7.63 -19.21
C PHE A 112 -5.33 -8.33 -17.92
N ARG A 113 -4.09 -8.12 -17.48
CA ARG A 113 -3.57 -8.66 -16.23
C ARG A 113 -3.16 -7.55 -15.28
N GLY A 114 -3.65 -7.62 -14.06
CA GLY A 114 -3.56 -6.52 -13.10
C GLY A 114 -4.79 -6.60 -12.24
N ILE A 115 -5.50 -5.50 -12.02
CA ILE A 115 -6.54 -5.42 -10.98
C ILE A 115 -7.74 -4.54 -11.30
N ILE A 116 -8.90 -4.93 -10.77
CA ILE A 116 -10.10 -4.10 -10.57
C ILE A 116 -10.60 -4.32 -9.15
N ASP A 117 -11.04 -3.24 -8.47
CA ASP A 117 -11.50 -3.25 -7.08
C ASP A 117 -10.51 -3.97 -6.11
N GLY A 118 -9.24 -4.14 -6.53
CA GLY A 118 -8.11 -4.69 -5.77
C GLY A 118 -7.82 -6.18 -6.01
N MET A 119 -8.66 -6.83 -6.81
CA MET A 119 -8.69 -8.26 -7.09
C MET A 119 -7.87 -8.47 -8.36
N ARG A 120 -7.00 -9.50 -8.43
CA ARG A 120 -6.18 -9.83 -9.60
C ARG A 120 -7.03 -10.28 -10.75
N LEU A 121 -7.53 -9.27 -11.44
CA LEU A 121 -7.98 -9.35 -12.79
C LEU A 121 -6.90 -10.04 -13.63
N GLU A 122 -7.15 -11.30 -13.95
CA GLU A 122 -6.56 -11.99 -15.08
C GLU A 122 -7.69 -12.18 -16.09
N GLU A 123 -7.88 -11.20 -16.98
CA GLU A 123 -8.78 -11.31 -18.13
C GLU A 123 -8.04 -11.93 -19.30
N GLU A 124 -8.50 -13.09 -19.76
CA GLU A 124 -7.94 -13.79 -20.92
C GLU A 124 -9.08 -14.20 -21.85
N ASN A 125 -8.95 -13.88 -23.14
CA ASN A 125 -9.98 -14.07 -24.18
C ASN A 125 -11.39 -13.58 -23.78
N GLY A 126 -11.46 -12.50 -22.99
CA GLY A 126 -12.70 -11.82 -22.58
C GLY A 126 -13.30 -12.21 -21.21
N ILE A 127 -12.58 -12.94 -20.35
CA ILE A 127 -13.12 -13.60 -19.13
C ILE A 127 -12.14 -13.47 -17.94
N ALA A 128 -12.58 -13.10 -16.70
CA ALA A 128 -11.69 -12.71 -15.56
C ALA A 128 -12.06 -13.17 -14.09
N THR A 129 -11.19 -12.97 -13.05
CA THR A 129 -11.25 -13.63 -11.67
C THR A 129 -10.63 -12.85 -10.41
N LEU A 130 -10.81 -13.23 -9.09
CA LEU A 130 -10.92 -12.30 -7.86
C LEU A 130 -10.74 -12.74 -6.28
N TYR A 131 -9.73 -12.34 -5.37
CA TYR A 131 -9.22 -13.14 -4.12
C TYR A 131 -8.38 -12.44 -2.74
N THR A 132 -7.74 -13.01 -1.54
CA THR A 132 -6.74 -12.63 -0.26
C THR A 132 -5.60 -13.65 0.52
N ALA A 133 -4.71 -13.52 1.69
CA ALA A 133 -3.79 -14.58 2.55
C ALA A 133 -2.73 -14.46 3.90
N SER A 134 -2.41 -15.48 4.84
CA SER A 134 -1.63 -15.77 6.25
C SER A 134 -0.32 -15.18 7.07
N LEU A 135 0.09 -15.69 8.34
CA LEU A 135 1.11 -15.24 9.48
C LEU A 135 1.64 -16.26 10.70
N GLN A 136 2.62 -15.99 11.69
CA GLN A 136 3.06 -16.78 12.99
C GLN A 136 3.93 -16.16 14.28
N ASN A 137 4.62 -16.90 15.28
CA ASN A 137 5.33 -16.46 16.62
C ASN A 137 6.71 -17.13 17.11
N ARG A 138 7.78 -16.34 17.44
CA ARG A 138 9.00 -16.65 18.28
C ARG A 138 9.58 -15.35 18.93
N SER A 139 10.84 -15.31 19.41
CA SER A 139 11.59 -14.05 19.63
C SER A 139 12.68 -13.90 18.56
N ASP A 140 12.70 -12.73 17.93
CA ASP A 140 13.14 -12.46 16.56
C ASP A 140 13.90 -11.12 16.46
N TYR A 141 14.53 -10.66 17.55
CA TYR A 141 15.51 -9.57 17.48
C TYR A 141 16.74 -9.75 18.37
N ILE A 142 17.80 -9.02 18.01
CA ILE A 142 19.04 -8.87 18.79
C ILE A 142 19.21 -7.40 19.15
N ASP A 143 19.19 -7.05 20.45
CA ASP A 143 19.59 -5.70 20.89
C ASP A 143 21.11 -5.61 21.11
N LEU A 144 21.73 -4.68 20.39
CA LEU A 144 23.16 -4.37 20.43
C LEU A 144 23.52 -3.34 21.53
N GLY A 145 22.53 -2.86 22.29
CA GLY A 145 22.73 -1.89 23.37
C GLY A 145 22.95 -0.45 22.89
N ARG A 146 22.40 -0.09 21.72
CA ARG A 146 22.60 1.24 21.11
C ARG A 146 21.96 2.35 21.95
N ASN A 147 22.79 3.11 22.67
CA ASN A 147 22.36 4.34 23.33
C ASN A 147 22.09 5.43 22.28
N LEU A 148 20.90 6.04 22.32
CA LEU A 148 20.48 7.04 21.34
C LEU A 148 20.77 8.47 21.81
N THR A 149 21.42 9.24 20.94
CA THR A 149 21.71 10.66 21.17
C THR A 149 20.52 11.51 20.73
N MET A 150 19.86 12.17 21.69
CA MET A 150 18.72 13.05 21.40
C MET A 150 19.17 14.49 21.09
N PRO A 151 18.55 15.19 20.13
CA PRO A 151 18.86 16.58 19.83
C PRO A 151 18.54 17.51 21.01
N THR A 152 19.34 18.57 21.15
CA THR A 152 19.20 19.58 22.22
C THR A 152 17.92 20.42 22.10
N THR A 153 17.38 20.57 20.91
CA THR A 153 16.09 21.21 20.63
C THR A 153 14.99 20.16 20.43
N ARG A 154 13.98 20.16 21.32
CA ARG A 154 12.76 19.38 21.11
C ARG A 154 11.84 20.09 20.12
N ASP A 155 11.93 19.72 18.85
CA ASP A 155 10.86 20.04 17.90
C ASP A 155 9.63 19.16 18.24
N GLY A 156 8.48 19.80 18.42
CA GLY A 156 7.20 19.15 18.68
C GLY A 156 6.49 18.67 17.42
N GLY A 157 6.97 19.04 16.22
CA GLY A 157 6.41 18.62 14.95
C GLY A 157 6.51 17.12 14.70
N ARG A 158 5.75 16.64 13.71
CA ARG A 158 5.82 15.29 13.16
C ARG A 158 7.10 15.16 12.32
N VAL A 159 7.90 14.11 12.54
CA VAL A 159 9.12 13.89 11.75
C VAL A 159 8.78 13.11 10.48
N ASN A 160 9.15 13.65 9.33
CA ASN A 160 9.17 12.91 8.07
C ASN A 160 10.49 12.15 7.97
N ALA A 161 10.40 10.83 7.78
CA ALA A 161 11.53 9.92 7.66
C ALA A 161 11.36 9.07 6.40
N VAL A 162 12.37 9.10 5.53
CA VAL A 162 12.48 8.19 4.38
C VAL A 162 13.56 7.17 4.73
N VAL A 163 13.26 5.88 4.59
CA VAL A 163 14.21 4.79 4.77
C VAL A 163 14.60 4.29 3.38
N GLU A 164 15.82 4.61 2.95
CA GLU A 164 16.38 4.08 1.71
C GLU A 164 16.86 2.64 1.94
N VAL A 165 16.39 1.68 1.14
CA VAL A 165 16.68 0.24 1.35
C VAL A 165 17.32 -0.45 0.14
N VAL A 166 18.14 -1.46 0.42
CA VAL A 166 18.55 -2.47 -0.56
C VAL A 166 18.00 -3.83 -0.13
N VAL A 167 17.29 -4.50 -1.05
CA VAL A 167 16.77 -5.85 -0.86
C VAL A 167 17.73 -6.84 -1.52
N VAL A 168 18.13 -7.86 -0.77
CA VAL A 168 19.05 -8.91 -1.22
C VAL A 168 18.33 -10.24 -1.18
N CYS A 169 17.96 -10.73 -2.35
CA CYS A 169 17.30 -12.01 -2.54
C CYS A 169 18.33 -13.13 -2.66
N ASP A 170 18.18 -14.16 -1.82
CA ASP A 170 18.98 -15.37 -1.92
C ASP A 170 18.61 -16.21 -3.14
N LYS A 171 19.47 -17.19 -3.46
CA LYS A 171 19.38 -18.04 -4.64
C LYS A 171 18.15 -18.94 -4.62
N GLU A 172 17.81 -19.49 -3.46
CA GLU A 172 16.59 -20.29 -3.27
C GLU A 172 15.31 -19.45 -3.41
N TRP A 173 15.35 -18.14 -3.14
CA TRP A 173 14.25 -17.21 -3.38
C TRP A 173 14.21 -16.78 -4.85
N GLY A 174 15.35 -16.46 -5.46
CA GLY A 174 15.46 -16.15 -6.89
C GLY A 174 14.95 -17.30 -7.78
N ASP A 175 15.19 -18.55 -7.36
CA ASP A 175 14.67 -19.76 -8.01
C ASP A 175 13.13 -19.79 -8.07
N VAL A 176 12.41 -19.24 -7.08
CA VAL A 176 10.93 -19.15 -7.07
C VAL A 176 10.42 -18.36 -8.28
N PHE A 177 11.18 -17.33 -8.67
CA PHE A 177 10.89 -16.46 -9.81
C PHE A 177 11.69 -16.83 -11.07
N GLN A 178 12.44 -17.94 -11.05
CA GLN A 178 13.33 -18.38 -12.13
C GLN A 178 14.40 -17.32 -12.50
N HIS A 179 14.79 -16.49 -11.53
CA HIS A 179 15.65 -15.31 -11.69
C HIS A 179 15.12 -14.26 -12.68
N ASP A 180 13.81 -14.27 -12.95
CA ASP A 180 13.14 -13.27 -13.79
C ASP A 180 13.15 -11.90 -13.09
N ARG A 181 14.05 -11.03 -13.55
CA ARG A 181 14.28 -9.68 -13.04
C ARG A 181 13.00 -8.81 -13.01
N LYS A 182 12.03 -9.05 -13.91
CA LYS A 182 10.77 -8.31 -14.00
C LYS A 182 9.77 -8.83 -12.96
N LYS A 183 9.56 -10.14 -12.87
CA LYS A 183 8.69 -10.74 -11.83
C LYS A 183 9.16 -10.43 -10.40
N ILE A 184 10.47 -10.34 -10.19
CA ILE A 184 11.09 -9.98 -8.90
C ILE A 184 10.85 -8.50 -8.56
N LEU A 185 11.02 -7.61 -9.55
CA LEU A 185 10.76 -6.17 -9.43
C LEU A 185 9.28 -5.90 -9.11
N ASP A 186 8.36 -6.59 -9.79
CA ASP A 186 6.91 -6.55 -9.57
C ASP A 186 6.53 -7.03 -8.15
N TYR A 187 7.21 -8.04 -7.61
CA TYR A 187 6.97 -8.57 -6.26
C TYR A 187 7.36 -7.55 -5.18
N TRP A 188 8.58 -7.01 -5.24
CA TRP A 188 9.07 -6.08 -4.23
C TRP A 188 8.35 -4.73 -4.25
N THR A 189 8.00 -4.26 -5.45
CA THR A 189 7.08 -3.16 -5.69
C THR A 189 5.82 -3.26 -4.82
N LEU A 190 5.14 -4.41 -4.84
CA LEU A 190 3.94 -4.65 -4.03
C LEU A 190 4.22 -4.72 -2.55
N TYR A 191 5.26 -5.47 -2.20
CA TYR A 191 5.64 -5.71 -0.82
C TYR A 191 5.89 -4.39 -0.10
N PHE A 192 6.72 -3.53 -0.67
CA PHE A 192 7.06 -2.24 -0.09
C PHE A 192 5.91 -1.24 -0.12
N TRP A 193 4.97 -1.36 -1.05
CA TRP A 193 3.74 -0.57 -1.01
C TRP A 193 2.85 -0.94 0.20
N ASP A 194 2.67 -2.24 0.49
CA ASP A 194 1.87 -2.72 1.63
C ASP A 194 2.54 -2.39 2.98
N ILE A 195 3.86 -2.56 3.08
CA ILE A 195 4.69 -2.06 4.20
C ILE A 195 4.43 -0.57 4.44
N ASN A 196 4.45 0.25 3.39
CA ASN A 196 4.19 1.69 3.50
C ASN A 196 2.77 2.03 3.99
N LEU A 197 1.76 1.16 3.85
CA LEU A 197 0.43 1.37 4.46
C LEU A 197 0.38 1.05 5.96
N ARG A 198 1.15 0.04 6.40
CA ARG A 198 1.26 -0.34 7.81
C ARG A 198 2.01 0.72 8.61
N PHE A 199 3.13 1.22 8.09
CA PHE A 199 3.90 2.28 8.77
C PHE A 199 3.16 3.63 8.82
N LYS A 200 2.21 3.89 7.91
CA LYS A 200 1.23 5.01 8.04
C LYS A 200 0.25 4.86 9.23
N THR A 201 0.29 3.79 10.02
CA THR A 201 -0.50 3.69 11.28
C THR A 201 0.17 4.39 12.47
N LEU A 202 1.44 4.80 12.34
CA LEU A 202 2.21 5.48 13.39
C LEU A 202 1.82 6.98 13.46
N PRO A 203 1.26 7.50 14.57
CA PRO A 203 0.85 8.90 14.67
C PRO A 203 2.01 9.91 14.73
N SER A 204 3.07 9.60 15.46
CA SER A 204 4.06 10.62 15.86
C SER A 204 5.06 10.99 14.76
N ASN A 205 5.06 10.24 13.64
CA ASN A 205 6.01 10.38 12.53
C ASN A 205 5.30 10.11 11.19
N SER A 206 5.94 10.46 10.08
CA SER A 206 5.58 10.00 8.73
C SER A 206 6.76 9.18 8.23
N ILE A 207 6.61 7.86 8.18
CA ILE A 207 7.69 6.93 7.80
C ILE A 207 7.33 6.31 6.44
N SER A 208 8.28 6.37 5.50
CA SER A 208 8.16 5.69 4.22
C SER A 208 9.45 4.95 3.86
N PHE A 209 9.31 3.82 3.17
CA PHE A 209 10.42 3.02 2.64
C PHE A 209 10.54 3.22 1.14
N ARG A 210 11.79 3.34 0.66
CA ARG A 210 12.17 3.54 -0.74
C ARG A 210 13.18 2.47 -1.15
N VAL A 211 12.85 1.62 -2.11
CA VAL A 211 13.77 0.59 -2.62
C VAL A 211 14.74 1.24 -3.60
N ASN A 212 16.00 1.38 -3.20
CA ASN A 212 17.07 1.94 -4.02
C ASN A 212 17.76 0.89 -4.89
N GLY A 213 17.76 -0.39 -4.46
CA GLY A 213 18.30 -1.49 -5.26
C GLY A 213 17.73 -2.85 -4.88
N ILE A 214 17.68 -3.75 -5.87
CA ILE A 214 17.34 -5.17 -5.68
C ILE A 214 18.50 -6.01 -6.22
N VAL A 215 19.13 -6.77 -5.33
CA VAL A 215 20.22 -7.70 -5.65
C VAL A 215 19.64 -9.11 -5.69
N VAL A 216 19.86 -9.83 -6.77
CA VAL A 216 19.42 -11.23 -6.94
C VAL A 216 20.65 -12.12 -7.10
N ILE A 217 20.83 -13.03 -6.15
CA ILE A 217 21.96 -13.96 -6.16
C ILE A 217 21.56 -15.21 -6.94
N SER A 218 22.28 -15.55 -8.00
CA SER A 218 21.99 -16.71 -8.86
C SER A 218 22.76 -17.97 -8.47
N SER A 219 23.85 -17.84 -7.72
CA SER A 219 24.77 -18.94 -7.35
C SER A 219 25.01 -19.05 -5.83
N PRO A 220 25.19 -20.27 -5.27
CA PRO A 220 25.54 -20.47 -3.85
C PRO A 220 26.78 -19.69 -3.40
N SER A 221 27.76 -19.50 -4.29
CA SER A 221 28.97 -18.70 -4.02
C SER A 221 28.71 -17.22 -3.80
N GLY A 222 27.63 -16.66 -4.37
CA GLY A 222 27.25 -15.26 -4.13
C GLY A 222 26.63 -15.03 -2.75
N GLN A 223 26.18 -16.10 -2.08
CA GLN A 223 25.50 -16.08 -0.78
C GLN A 223 26.29 -16.82 0.33
N PRO A 224 27.58 -16.49 0.59
CA PRO A 224 28.33 -17.14 1.66
C PRO A 224 27.66 -16.95 3.04
N PHE A 225 26.87 -15.88 3.22
CA PHE A 225 26.06 -15.66 4.42
C PHE A 225 24.93 -16.68 4.61
N ILE A 226 24.43 -17.33 3.55
CA ILE A 226 23.52 -18.49 3.62
C ILE A 226 24.32 -19.78 3.78
N GLU A 227 25.30 -20.04 2.91
CA GLU A 227 26.03 -21.32 2.89
C GLU A 227 26.80 -21.58 4.20
N GLU A 228 27.52 -20.57 4.70
CA GLU A 228 28.24 -20.66 5.98
C GLU A 228 27.31 -20.53 7.21
N ALA A 229 26.00 -20.38 7.00
CA ALA A 229 24.96 -20.45 8.02
C ALA A 229 24.21 -21.80 8.05
N ARG A 230 24.47 -22.71 7.11
CA ARG A 230 23.87 -24.06 7.14
C ARG A 230 24.45 -24.91 8.27
N ALA A 231 23.59 -25.72 8.89
CA ALA A 231 23.91 -26.78 9.82
C ALA A 231 24.06 -28.14 9.10
N SER A 232 24.51 -29.17 9.82
CA SER A 232 24.74 -30.51 9.26
C SER A 232 23.47 -31.27 8.83
N ASP A 233 22.28 -30.77 9.17
CA ASP A 233 20.99 -31.27 8.69
C ASP A 233 20.48 -30.54 7.43
N GLY A 234 21.29 -29.62 6.89
CA GLY A 234 20.99 -28.83 5.70
C GLY A 234 20.13 -27.59 5.93
N ARG A 235 19.70 -27.32 7.18
CA ARG A 235 18.94 -26.09 7.50
C ARG A 235 19.88 -24.91 7.79
N ALA A 236 19.49 -23.71 7.40
CA ALA A 236 20.23 -22.49 7.75
C ALA A 236 19.73 -21.87 9.06
N GLU A 237 20.65 -21.31 9.86
CA GLU A 237 20.39 -20.68 11.16
C GLU A 237 20.24 -19.17 11.04
N PHE A 238 19.11 -18.58 11.48
CA PHE A 238 18.83 -17.15 11.29
C PHE A 238 19.90 -16.25 11.93
N ASN A 239 20.36 -16.61 13.14
CA ASN A 239 21.44 -15.89 13.83
C ASN A 239 22.75 -15.88 13.03
N ARG A 240 23.10 -17.00 12.38
CA ARG A 240 24.31 -17.10 11.54
C ARG A 240 24.13 -16.39 10.21
N ILE A 241 22.92 -16.35 9.63
CA ILE A 241 22.62 -15.57 8.43
C ILE A 241 22.82 -14.08 8.72
N LEU A 242 22.15 -13.56 9.76
CA LEU A 242 22.16 -12.12 10.06
C LEU A 242 23.56 -11.58 10.37
N ASP A 243 24.33 -12.29 11.21
CA ASP A 243 25.70 -11.92 11.60
C ASP A 243 26.67 -11.85 10.39
N ARG A 244 26.54 -12.83 9.48
CA ARG A 244 27.32 -12.87 8.24
C ARG A 244 26.85 -11.85 7.23
N PHE A 245 25.53 -11.67 7.09
CA PHE A 245 24.95 -10.71 6.14
C PHE A 245 25.35 -9.27 6.47
N ALA A 246 25.31 -8.87 7.75
CA ALA A 246 25.82 -7.57 8.22
C ALA A 246 27.29 -7.32 7.84
N SER A 247 28.11 -8.38 7.83
CA SER A 247 29.52 -8.34 7.44
C SER A 247 29.71 -8.36 5.90
N TRP A 248 28.86 -9.10 5.18
CA TRP A 248 28.87 -9.23 3.72
C TRP A 248 28.40 -7.95 3.03
N ILE A 249 27.26 -7.37 3.43
CA ILE A 249 26.70 -6.17 2.79
C ILE A 249 27.60 -4.95 3.02
N TYR A 250 28.29 -4.87 4.17
CA TYR A 250 29.35 -3.89 4.39
C TYR A 250 30.45 -3.96 3.33
N GLY A 251 30.83 -5.17 2.92
CA GLY A 251 31.76 -5.41 1.82
C GLY A 251 31.22 -4.99 0.44
N GLN A 252 29.89 -4.92 0.27
CA GLN A 252 29.23 -4.52 -0.98
C GLN A 252 28.84 -3.03 -1.04
N MET A 253 29.09 -2.22 0.00
CA MET A 253 28.69 -0.80 0.05
C MET A 253 29.31 0.09 -1.05
N SER A 254 30.29 -0.39 -1.79
CA SER A 254 30.85 0.26 -2.99
C SER A 254 30.17 -0.16 -4.31
N THR A 255 29.30 -1.17 -4.25
CA THR A 255 28.80 -1.93 -5.41
C THR A 255 27.28 -1.87 -5.51
N VAL A 256 26.57 -1.81 -4.39
CA VAL A 256 25.11 -1.59 -4.34
C VAL A 256 24.77 -0.09 -4.23
N PRO A 257 23.57 0.35 -4.65
CA PRO A 257 23.05 1.69 -4.38
C PRO A 257 23.03 2.01 -2.88
N LYS A 258 22.99 3.30 -2.53
CA LYS A 258 23.00 3.71 -1.11
C LYS A 258 21.74 3.29 -0.36
N PHE A 259 21.91 2.91 0.90
CA PHE A 259 20.86 2.46 1.81
C PHE A 259 21.14 2.84 3.27
N ASP A 260 20.05 2.95 4.04
CA ASP A 260 20.00 3.13 5.49
C ASP A 260 19.79 1.80 6.23
N MET A 261 19.23 0.82 5.50
CA MET A 261 18.81 -0.51 5.94
C MET A 261 18.94 -1.51 4.79
N ALA A 262 19.54 -2.67 5.02
CA ALA A 262 19.61 -3.77 4.04
C ALA A 262 18.90 -5.03 4.52
N ILE A 263 18.26 -5.74 3.59
CA ILE A 263 17.28 -6.79 3.92
C ILE A 263 17.66 -8.07 3.18
N ALA A 264 18.02 -9.12 3.92
CA ALA A 264 18.20 -10.45 3.35
C ALA A 264 16.85 -11.18 3.28
N VAL A 265 16.47 -11.65 2.10
CA VAL A 265 15.22 -12.39 1.89
C VAL A 265 15.54 -13.77 1.38
N THR A 266 14.98 -14.79 2.03
CA THR A 266 15.37 -16.18 1.83
C THR A 266 14.19 -17.13 1.70
N ASN A 267 14.29 -18.07 0.76
CA ASN A 267 13.45 -19.27 0.66
C ASN A 267 14.28 -20.55 0.94
N THR A 268 15.50 -20.41 1.47
CA THR A 268 16.28 -21.52 2.02
C THR A 268 15.49 -22.21 3.15
N ARG A 269 15.68 -23.52 3.27
CA ARG A 269 15.14 -24.30 4.39
C ARG A 269 15.78 -23.84 5.71
N LEU A 270 15.05 -23.08 6.51
CA LEU A 270 15.53 -22.54 7.79
C LEU A 270 15.27 -23.47 8.98
N GLU A 271 15.95 -23.19 10.09
CA GLU A 271 15.74 -23.87 11.37
C GLU A 271 14.34 -23.64 12.00
N TRP A 272 13.71 -22.50 11.70
CA TRP A 272 12.34 -22.09 12.04
C TRP A 272 11.85 -21.07 10.99
N GLY A 273 10.56 -20.71 10.99
CA GLY A 273 9.98 -19.70 10.09
C GLY A 273 9.67 -18.40 10.82
N GLY A 274 9.91 -17.26 10.18
CA GLY A 274 9.86 -15.93 10.80
C GLY A 274 10.93 -15.00 10.21
N GLY A 275 11.50 -14.12 11.02
CA GLY A 275 12.64 -13.30 10.67
C GLY A 275 13.59 -13.09 11.85
N LEU A 276 14.60 -12.25 11.65
CA LEU A 276 15.52 -11.80 12.69
C LEU A 276 16.11 -10.43 12.33
N ALA A 277 16.03 -9.47 13.25
CA ALA A 277 16.53 -8.11 13.06
C ALA A 277 17.49 -7.63 14.16
N TYR A 278 18.41 -6.71 13.82
CA TYR A 278 19.13 -5.91 14.83
C TYR A 278 18.29 -4.72 15.28
N MET A 279 18.06 -4.61 16.59
CA MET A 279 17.27 -3.54 17.22
C MET A 279 17.92 -2.16 17.04
N ARG A 280 17.12 -1.13 16.68
CA ARG A 280 17.54 0.29 16.60
C ARG A 280 18.74 0.56 15.65
N ALA A 281 19.00 -0.33 14.71
CA ALA A 281 20.25 -0.36 13.98
C ALA A 281 20.24 0.42 12.64
N THR A 282 19.12 1.01 12.23
CA THR A 282 19.06 1.89 11.03
C THR A 282 20.10 3.02 11.10
N CYS A 283 20.70 3.36 9.96
CA CYS A 283 21.88 4.25 9.82
C CYS A 283 23.19 3.76 10.48
N TRP A 284 23.26 2.59 11.13
CA TRP A 284 24.45 2.20 11.89
C TRP A 284 25.46 1.40 11.05
N VAL A 285 26.53 2.08 10.66
CA VAL A 285 27.74 1.49 10.08
C VAL A 285 28.84 1.41 11.14
N ASP A 286 29.49 0.26 11.26
CA ASP A 286 30.66 0.05 12.12
C ASP A 286 31.87 -0.32 11.25
N HIS A 287 32.72 0.67 10.99
CA HIS A 287 33.93 0.49 10.19
C HIS A 287 35.03 -0.29 10.92
N ALA A 288 34.98 -0.43 12.25
CA ALA A 288 35.96 -1.18 13.02
C ALA A 288 35.62 -2.68 13.04
N ALA A 289 34.35 -3.03 13.27
CA ALA A 289 33.84 -4.39 13.11
C ALA A 289 33.69 -4.81 11.63
N ARG A 290 33.74 -3.84 10.70
CA ARG A 290 33.45 -4.00 9.26
C ARG A 290 32.02 -4.55 9.02
N ARG A 291 31.04 -3.91 9.65
CA ARG A 291 29.63 -4.32 9.61
C ARG A 291 28.69 -3.16 9.29
N HIS A 292 27.62 -3.45 8.59
CA HIS A 292 26.43 -2.62 8.56
C HIS A 292 25.43 -3.26 9.51
N TRP A 293 25.20 -2.64 10.67
CA TRP A 293 24.29 -3.21 11.68
C TRP A 293 22.81 -2.97 11.34
N GLY A 294 22.51 -1.98 10.49
CA GLY A 294 21.17 -1.76 9.94
C GLY A 294 20.78 -2.86 8.95
N THR A 295 20.58 -4.07 9.46
CA THR A 295 20.21 -5.26 8.69
C THR A 295 19.18 -6.11 9.41
N LEU A 296 18.39 -6.80 8.59
CA LEU A 296 17.43 -7.82 9.00
C LEU A 296 17.39 -8.95 7.97
N VAL A 297 16.81 -10.08 8.36
CA VAL A 297 16.56 -11.23 7.49
C VAL A 297 15.15 -11.78 7.74
N PHE A 298 14.43 -12.24 6.70
CA PHE A 298 13.19 -12.99 6.89
C PHE A 298 12.96 -14.09 5.84
N SER A 299 12.20 -15.11 6.23
CA SER A 299 11.74 -16.18 5.35
C SER A 299 10.57 -15.70 4.48
N ASP A 300 10.65 -15.87 3.16
CA ASP A 300 9.57 -15.53 2.23
C ASP A 300 9.42 -16.58 1.12
N GLY A 301 8.17 -16.89 0.73
CA GLY A 301 7.87 -17.93 -0.24
C GLY A 301 7.58 -17.45 -1.68
N GLY A 302 7.73 -16.16 -1.97
CA GLY A 302 7.20 -15.53 -3.21
C GLY A 302 5.67 -15.38 -3.22
N ASP A 303 5.07 -15.46 -2.04
CA ASP A 303 3.63 -15.61 -1.80
C ASP A 303 3.02 -14.51 -0.90
N PHE A 304 3.81 -13.50 -0.56
CA PHE A 304 3.51 -12.36 0.33
C PHE A 304 3.24 -12.74 1.80
N GLY A 305 3.49 -13.99 2.20
CA GLY A 305 3.22 -14.46 3.57
C GLY A 305 4.14 -13.93 4.64
N SER A 306 5.30 -13.40 4.24
CA SER A 306 6.17 -12.69 5.14
C SER A 306 5.69 -11.27 5.49
N LEU A 307 4.62 -10.71 4.90
CA LEU A 307 4.34 -9.26 5.03
C LEU A 307 4.31 -8.67 6.45
N THR A 308 3.67 -9.33 7.42
CA THR A 308 3.77 -8.86 8.83
C THR A 308 5.13 -9.17 9.43
N VAL A 309 5.80 -10.26 9.05
CA VAL A 309 7.18 -10.56 9.47
C VAL A 309 8.13 -9.47 8.96
N GLY A 310 8.15 -9.14 7.67
CA GLY A 310 8.92 -8.02 7.14
C GLY A 310 8.57 -6.69 7.83
N SER A 311 7.28 -6.41 8.07
CA SER A 311 6.86 -5.24 8.85
C SER A 311 7.47 -5.22 10.26
N HIS A 312 7.51 -6.39 10.91
CA HIS A 312 8.01 -6.62 12.26
C HIS A 312 9.53 -6.43 12.31
N GLU A 313 10.28 -7.13 11.45
CA GLU A 313 11.73 -7.02 11.36
C GLU A 313 12.19 -5.59 11.03
N MET A 314 11.53 -4.92 10.08
CA MET A 314 11.85 -3.53 9.71
C MET A 314 11.52 -2.56 10.85
N ALA A 315 10.48 -2.83 11.63
CA ALA A 315 10.14 -2.06 12.82
C ALA A 315 11.11 -2.31 13.99
N HIS A 316 11.62 -3.53 14.17
CA HIS A 316 12.73 -3.82 15.09
C HIS A 316 13.98 -3.02 14.71
N THR A 317 14.38 -2.99 13.44
CA THR A 317 15.51 -2.17 13.00
C THR A 317 15.25 -0.67 13.18
N LEU A 318 13.99 -0.22 13.02
CA LEU A 318 13.52 1.12 13.40
C LEU A 318 13.27 1.32 14.90
N GLY A 319 13.52 0.33 15.74
CA GLY A 319 13.60 0.45 17.20
C GLY A 319 12.36 0.10 18.02
N ALA A 320 11.32 -0.46 17.40
CA ALA A 320 10.18 -1.04 18.10
C ALA A 320 10.56 -2.38 18.76
N PRO A 321 10.34 -2.55 20.08
CA PRO A 321 10.42 -3.86 20.74
C PRO A 321 9.11 -4.64 20.51
N HIS A 322 8.97 -5.82 21.13
CA HIS A 322 7.67 -6.49 21.18
C HIS A 322 6.65 -5.70 21.99
N ASP A 323 5.40 -5.72 21.55
CA ASP A 323 4.33 -4.93 22.19
C ASP A 323 3.96 -5.43 23.59
N ASP A 324 4.41 -6.62 23.99
CA ASP A 324 4.27 -7.18 25.34
C ASP A 324 5.61 -7.40 26.08
N ASP A 325 6.71 -6.75 25.64
CA ASP A 325 7.98 -6.73 26.36
C ASP A 325 7.88 -5.87 27.65
N PRO A 326 8.00 -6.47 28.86
CA PRO A 326 7.91 -5.73 30.13
C PRO A 326 9.19 -4.96 30.48
N ASN A 327 10.31 -5.20 29.79
CA ASN A 327 11.64 -4.65 30.14
C ASN A 327 11.86 -3.23 29.58
N ILE A 328 11.00 -2.80 28.66
CA ILE A 328 11.08 -1.51 27.98
C ILE A 328 10.67 -0.37 28.93
N PRO A 329 11.39 0.77 28.98
CA PRO A 329 11.00 1.91 29.79
C PRO A 329 9.57 2.41 29.51
N GLY A 330 8.73 2.40 30.55
CA GLY A 330 7.30 2.71 30.45
C GLY A 330 6.41 1.52 30.05
N GLY A 331 6.98 0.31 29.91
CA GLY A 331 6.31 -0.94 29.60
C GLY A 331 5.75 -1.04 28.19
N CYS A 332 5.62 -2.26 27.69
CA CYS A 332 4.78 -2.61 26.55
C CYS A 332 3.83 -3.73 27.01
N GLN A 333 2.52 -3.55 26.79
CA GLN A 333 1.45 -4.49 27.19
C GLN A 333 0.33 -4.61 26.13
N ASP A 334 0.50 -3.98 24.98
CA ASP A 334 -0.43 -4.03 23.85
C ASP A 334 -0.28 -5.40 23.17
N ARG A 335 -1.35 -6.03 22.65
CA ARG A 335 -1.25 -7.40 22.08
C ARG A 335 -2.05 -7.63 20.80
N GLY A 336 -1.41 -8.31 19.85
CA GLY A 336 -1.92 -8.65 18.53
C GLY A 336 -1.78 -7.54 17.49
N TYR A 337 -1.06 -6.47 17.80
CA TYR A 337 -0.51 -5.54 16.82
C TYR A 337 0.66 -6.21 16.06
N ILE A 338 1.28 -5.49 15.13
CA ILE A 338 2.39 -6.01 14.32
C ILE A 338 3.53 -6.57 15.19
N MET A 339 3.94 -5.88 16.27
CA MET A 339 5.05 -6.31 17.14
C MET A 339 4.65 -7.31 18.23
N SER A 340 3.51 -7.98 18.09
CA SER A 340 3.02 -8.99 19.04
C SER A 340 2.36 -10.18 18.33
N GLY A 341 2.97 -10.61 17.23
CA GLY A 341 2.58 -11.77 16.42
C GLY A 341 1.31 -11.60 15.58
N GLY A 342 0.59 -10.49 15.74
CA GLY A 342 -0.63 -10.17 14.97
C GLY A 342 -1.88 -10.98 15.36
N ASN A 343 -2.99 -10.28 15.62
CA ASN A 343 -4.33 -10.89 15.70
C ASN A 343 -5.21 -10.44 14.51
N GLU A 344 -6.34 -11.13 14.30
CA GLU A 344 -7.26 -10.90 13.17
C GLU A 344 -7.83 -9.47 13.06
N ASN A 345 -7.68 -8.62 14.08
CA ASN A 345 -8.18 -7.25 14.09
C ASN A 345 -7.07 -6.18 14.05
N LEU A 346 -5.85 -6.52 14.48
CA LEU A 346 -4.79 -5.54 14.78
C LEU A 346 -3.46 -5.76 14.02
N LYS A 347 -3.28 -6.87 13.29
CA LYS A 347 -2.04 -7.22 12.56
C LYS A 347 -1.64 -6.31 11.36
N TRP A 348 -2.37 -5.23 11.09
CA TRP A 348 -2.00 -4.18 10.13
C TRP A 348 -1.61 -2.86 10.81
N PHE A 349 -1.62 -2.83 12.14
CA PHE A 349 -1.42 -1.63 12.95
C PHE A 349 -0.22 -1.82 13.88
N PHE A 350 0.52 -0.75 14.11
CA PHE A 350 1.49 -0.65 15.19
C PHE A 350 0.83 -0.18 16.50
N SER A 351 1.41 -0.55 17.64
CA SER A 351 0.90 -0.18 18.97
C SER A 351 1.37 1.20 19.43
N THR A 352 0.87 1.63 20.59
CA THR A 352 1.36 2.84 21.27
C THR A 352 2.81 2.71 21.73
N CYS A 353 3.24 1.50 22.11
CA CYS A 353 4.63 1.18 22.43
C CYS A 353 5.54 1.29 21.19
N SER A 354 5.08 0.74 20.05
CA SER A 354 5.79 0.81 18.77
C SER A 354 6.01 2.27 18.33
N ASP A 355 4.95 3.09 18.30
CA ASP A 355 5.09 4.52 17.91
C ASP A 355 6.00 5.31 18.85
N ARG A 356 5.86 5.13 20.17
CA ARG A 356 6.72 5.76 21.19
C ARG A 356 8.20 5.45 20.98
N THR A 357 8.53 4.20 20.64
CA THR A 357 9.91 3.71 20.56
C THR A 357 10.56 4.00 19.21
N ILE A 358 9.83 3.83 18.10
CA ILE A 358 10.29 4.27 16.77
C ILE A 358 10.49 5.80 16.77
N SER A 359 9.60 6.58 17.40
CA SER A 359 9.77 8.03 17.57
C SER A 359 11.10 8.41 18.24
N ALA A 360 11.55 7.63 19.23
CA ALA A 360 12.82 7.91 19.91
C ALA A 360 14.01 7.71 18.99
N LEU A 361 14.01 6.67 18.15
CA LEU A 361 15.04 6.46 17.12
C LEU A 361 14.97 7.54 16.04
N VAL A 362 13.81 7.74 15.40
CA VAL A 362 13.62 8.66 14.27
C VAL A 362 13.91 10.13 14.65
N ARG A 363 13.70 10.52 15.92
CA ARG A 363 14.04 11.87 16.43
C ARG A 363 15.49 12.01 16.91
N SER A 364 16.26 10.94 17.00
CA SER A 364 17.68 10.98 17.41
C SER A 364 18.59 11.64 16.36
N THR A 365 19.77 12.10 16.77
CA THR A 365 20.85 12.45 15.82
C THR A 365 21.49 11.20 15.21
N ASP A 366 21.42 10.07 15.92
CA ASP A 366 21.85 8.74 15.50
C ASP A 366 21.12 8.18 14.26
N SER A 367 19.94 8.72 13.94
CA SER A 367 19.18 8.40 12.73
C SER A 367 19.05 9.58 11.77
N ALA A 368 20.12 10.37 11.64
CA ALA A 368 20.16 11.50 10.71
C ALA A 368 20.09 11.12 9.22
N CYS A 369 20.42 9.87 8.84
CA CYS A 369 20.31 9.42 7.45
C CYS A 369 18.88 9.56 6.92
N LEU A 370 17.90 9.12 7.73
CA LEU A 370 16.47 9.10 7.40
C LEU A 370 15.81 10.46 7.08
N ARG A 371 16.53 11.56 7.32
CA ARG A 371 16.07 12.94 7.09
C ARG A 371 16.66 13.55 5.81
N LYS A 372 17.38 12.75 5.02
CA LYS A 372 17.95 13.09 3.73
C LYS A 372 17.54 12.01 2.71
N ILE A 373 17.59 12.36 1.43
CA ILE A 373 17.62 11.40 0.33
C ILE A 373 19.00 11.54 -0.29
N ASP A 374 19.79 10.48 -0.29
CA ASP A 374 21.19 10.52 -0.70
C ASP A 374 21.36 10.41 -2.24
N GLU A 375 20.33 9.90 -2.94
CA GLU A 375 20.22 9.95 -4.40
C GLU A 375 19.22 11.03 -4.86
N LEU A 376 19.76 12.24 -5.07
CA LEU A 376 19.04 13.51 -5.24
C LEU A 376 18.33 13.72 -6.59
N SER A 377 18.32 12.74 -7.51
CA SER A 377 17.87 12.92 -8.90
C SER A 377 16.39 12.60 -9.18
N SER A 378 15.53 12.56 -8.16
CA SER A 378 14.10 12.24 -8.32
C SER A 378 13.21 12.95 -7.27
N PRO A 379 11.94 13.26 -7.57
CA PRO A 379 10.99 13.80 -6.60
C PRO A 379 10.74 12.88 -5.39
N GLN A 380 10.16 13.45 -4.33
CA GLN A 380 9.66 12.67 -3.19
C GLN A 380 8.49 11.77 -3.61
N VAL A 381 8.46 10.53 -3.13
CA VAL A 381 7.32 9.63 -3.30
C VAL A 381 6.10 10.25 -2.63
N ASN A 382 5.03 10.47 -3.40
CA ASN A 382 3.77 10.98 -2.87
C ASN A 382 3.17 9.98 -1.87
N ALA A 383 2.67 10.46 -0.73
CA ALA A 383 1.99 9.63 0.27
C ALA A 383 0.79 8.85 -0.30
N ASN A 384 0.24 9.27 -1.44
CA ASN A 384 -0.86 8.61 -2.16
C ASN A 384 -0.42 7.54 -3.18
N PHE A 385 0.84 7.09 -3.15
CA PHE A 385 1.31 6.00 -4.01
C PHE A 385 0.46 4.71 -3.85
N SER A 386 -0.03 4.13 -4.96
CA SER A 386 -0.87 2.92 -4.99
C SER A 386 -0.98 2.15 -6.33
N SER A 387 -0.05 2.34 -7.29
CA SER A 387 -0.28 1.95 -8.69
C SER A 387 0.03 0.49 -9.07
N TYR A 388 0.89 -0.25 -8.35
CA TYR A 388 0.99 -1.71 -8.57
C TYR A 388 0.02 -2.44 -7.64
N PRO A 389 -0.82 -3.35 -8.16
CA PRO A 389 -1.91 -3.92 -7.39
C PRO A 389 -1.74 -5.43 -7.03
N PRO A 390 -2.23 -5.89 -5.85
CA PRO A 390 -1.84 -7.17 -5.23
C PRO A 390 -2.52 -8.47 -5.73
N PRO A 391 -1.79 -9.59 -5.90
CA PRO A 391 -2.39 -10.91 -6.08
C PRO A 391 -3.16 -11.37 -4.83
N ASP A 392 -3.89 -12.49 -4.91
CA ASP A 392 -5.18 -12.62 -4.24
C ASP A 392 -5.65 -14.12 -4.07
N MET A 393 -6.24 -14.57 -2.92
CA MET A 393 -7.04 -15.81 -2.51
C MET A 393 -6.72 -17.00 -3.39
N ASP A 394 -7.47 -17.34 -4.42
CA ASP A 394 -7.22 -18.52 -5.22
C ASP A 394 -5.80 -18.46 -5.82
N GLU A 395 -5.30 -17.31 -6.28
CA GLU A 395 -3.88 -17.10 -6.64
C GLU A 395 -2.92 -17.00 -5.43
N GLN A 396 -3.27 -16.31 -4.33
CA GLN A 396 -2.45 -16.37 -3.10
C GLN A 396 -2.45 -17.79 -2.50
N CYS A 397 -3.44 -18.64 -2.75
CA CYS A 397 -3.56 -20.04 -2.37
C CYS A 397 -2.73 -20.88 -3.33
N ARG A 398 -2.84 -20.63 -4.65
CA ARG A 398 -1.96 -21.21 -5.66
C ARG A 398 -0.50 -20.99 -5.30
N ARG A 399 -0.16 -19.82 -4.77
CA ARG A 399 1.18 -19.48 -4.24
C ARG A 399 1.46 -20.13 -2.86
N ARG A 400 0.71 -19.79 -1.81
CA ARG A 400 0.94 -20.22 -0.40
C ARG A 400 0.84 -21.73 -0.20
N LEU A 401 -0.09 -22.39 -0.91
CA LEU A 401 -0.24 -23.85 -0.89
C LEU A 401 0.50 -24.55 -2.04
N LYS A 402 1.14 -23.78 -2.95
CA LYS A 402 1.86 -24.28 -4.14
C LYS A 402 1.00 -25.25 -4.99
N ASN A 403 -0.32 -25.01 -5.03
CA ASN A 403 -1.31 -25.91 -5.62
C ASN A 403 -2.19 -25.16 -6.66
N PRO A 404 -2.08 -25.46 -7.97
CA PRO A 404 -2.77 -24.73 -9.04
C PRO A 404 -4.30 -24.84 -8.99
N THR A 405 -4.87 -25.70 -8.14
CA THR A 405 -6.33 -25.93 -8.01
C THR A 405 -6.94 -25.34 -6.74
N ALA A 406 -6.18 -24.60 -5.94
CA ALA A 406 -6.68 -24.03 -4.70
C ALA A 406 -7.52 -22.77 -4.93
N TYR A 407 -8.65 -22.64 -4.23
CA TYR A 407 -9.67 -21.60 -4.43
C TYR A 407 -10.34 -21.15 -3.12
N VAL A 408 -11.22 -20.16 -3.15
CA VAL A 408 -12.04 -19.76 -1.99
C VAL A 408 -13.53 -19.63 -2.31
N GLU A 409 -14.33 -20.13 -1.38
CA GLU A 409 -15.79 -20.07 -1.47
C GLU A 409 -16.34 -18.64 -1.36
N LYS A 410 -17.38 -18.36 -2.16
CA LYS A 410 -18.01 -17.05 -2.29
C LYS A 410 -18.53 -16.45 -0.97
N ALA A 411 -18.90 -17.30 -0.01
CA ALA A 411 -19.30 -16.86 1.33
C ALA A 411 -18.14 -16.26 2.12
N ASP A 412 -16.94 -16.82 1.97
CA ASP A 412 -15.73 -16.39 2.66
C ASP A 412 -14.99 -15.26 1.96
N LYS A 413 -15.31 -14.96 0.70
CA LYS A 413 -14.82 -13.75 0.01
C LYS A 413 -15.27 -12.44 0.66
N GLY A 414 -16.13 -12.43 1.67
CA GLY A 414 -16.36 -11.23 2.51
C GLY A 414 -15.25 -10.97 3.54
N ASN A 415 -14.40 -11.97 3.81
CA ASN A 415 -13.44 -11.95 4.89
C ASN A 415 -12.09 -11.35 4.44
N CYS A 416 -11.84 -10.12 4.86
CA CYS A 416 -10.53 -9.46 4.74
C CYS A 416 -9.65 -9.67 5.97
N LYS A 417 -9.78 -10.78 6.70
CA LYS A 417 -8.88 -11.12 7.83
C LYS A 417 -8.22 -12.48 7.69
N SER A 418 -8.84 -13.38 6.95
CA SER A 418 -8.35 -14.74 6.78
C SER A 418 -8.85 -15.41 5.51
N LEU A 419 -7.90 -15.60 4.59
CA LEU A 419 -8.02 -16.54 3.50
C LEU A 419 -8.48 -17.92 4.00
N LYS A 420 -9.34 -18.58 3.22
CA LYS A 420 -9.90 -19.90 3.51
C LYS A 420 -9.79 -20.79 2.27
N CYS A 421 -8.54 -21.17 1.95
CA CYS A 421 -8.23 -21.97 0.76
C CYS A 421 -8.88 -23.35 0.84
N TRP A 422 -9.77 -23.64 -0.08
CA TRP A 422 -10.17 -24.98 -0.40
C TRP A 422 -9.21 -25.55 -1.46
N ALA A 423 -8.64 -26.72 -1.18
CA ALA A 423 -7.73 -27.41 -2.10
C ALA A 423 -7.94 -28.92 -2.03
N LYS A 424 -7.70 -29.62 -3.15
CA LYS A 424 -7.68 -31.08 -3.16
C LYS A 424 -6.33 -31.59 -2.61
N HIS A 425 -6.40 -32.51 -1.66
CA HIS A 425 -5.25 -33.13 -1.01
C HIS A 425 -4.90 -34.48 -1.65
N GLU A 426 -3.72 -35.03 -1.32
CA GLU A 426 -3.17 -36.26 -1.93
C GLU A 426 -4.05 -37.50 -1.72
N ASP A 427 -4.81 -37.53 -0.63
CA ASP A 427 -5.80 -38.58 -0.32
C ASP A 427 -7.12 -38.46 -1.10
N GLY A 428 -7.18 -37.53 -2.05
CA GLY A 428 -8.32 -37.29 -2.93
C GLY A 428 -9.44 -36.45 -2.32
N ARG A 429 -9.36 -36.07 -1.04
CA ARG A 429 -10.38 -35.27 -0.34
C ARG A 429 -10.16 -33.77 -0.54
N MET A 430 -11.22 -32.99 -0.37
CA MET A 430 -11.12 -31.53 -0.25
C MET A 430 -10.78 -31.15 1.18
N TRP A 431 -9.82 -30.24 1.34
CA TRP A 431 -9.38 -29.70 2.63
C TRP A 431 -9.49 -28.17 2.61
N LEU A 432 -9.89 -27.60 3.75
CA LEU A 432 -9.90 -26.16 4.00
C LEU A 432 -8.67 -25.76 4.82
N TRP A 433 -7.85 -24.87 4.26
CA TRP A 433 -6.73 -24.21 4.93
C TRP A 433 -7.12 -22.78 5.28
N THR A 434 -7.40 -22.54 6.56
CA THR A 434 -7.51 -21.16 7.07
C THR A 434 -6.12 -20.56 7.12
N LEU A 435 -5.88 -19.63 6.20
CA LEU A 435 -4.72 -18.78 6.17
C LEU A 435 -5.07 -17.45 6.89
N GLY A 436 -4.87 -16.27 6.32
CA GLY A 436 -4.84 -15.00 7.08
C GLY A 436 -4.73 -13.77 6.17
N GLN A 437 -3.81 -12.85 6.49
CA GLN A 437 -3.72 -11.46 5.97
C GLN A 437 -3.49 -11.24 4.47
N GLU A 438 -4.59 -11.11 3.72
CA GLU A 438 -4.77 -9.93 2.86
C GLU A 438 -3.54 -9.01 2.73
N LEU A 439 -2.98 -8.87 1.52
CA LEU A 439 -2.36 -7.58 1.23
C LEU A 439 -3.48 -6.53 1.38
N ASP A 440 -3.14 -5.35 1.86
CA ASP A 440 -4.05 -4.22 1.71
C ASP A 440 -4.21 -3.92 0.21
N ASN A 441 -5.32 -3.29 -0.17
CA ASN A 441 -5.70 -3.09 -1.58
C ASN A 441 -5.94 -4.41 -2.36
N THR A 442 -5.90 -5.58 -1.70
CA THR A 442 -6.62 -6.81 -2.09
C THR A 442 -8.12 -6.69 -1.75
N PRO A 443 -9.06 -7.60 -2.11
CA PRO A 443 -10.51 -7.39 -1.89
C PRO A 443 -11.37 -8.62 -1.62
N CYS A 444 -12.67 -8.33 -1.68
CA CYS A 444 -13.72 -9.06 -1.05
C CYS A 444 -15.09 -8.75 -1.70
N THR A 445 -16.18 -9.16 -1.03
CA THR A 445 -17.57 -8.97 -1.44
C THR A 445 -18.01 -7.49 -1.51
N GLY A 446 -17.61 -6.80 -2.58
CA GLY A 446 -18.11 -5.48 -2.98
C GLY A 446 -17.28 -4.30 -2.48
N GLY A 447 -15.95 -4.42 -2.50
CA GLY A 447 -15.00 -3.37 -2.15
C GLY A 447 -13.60 -3.93 -1.86
N ARG A 448 -12.67 -3.08 -1.39
CA ARG A 448 -11.27 -3.45 -1.07
C ARG A 448 -11.06 -3.85 0.38
N CYS A 449 -10.26 -4.88 0.60
CA CYS A 449 -9.54 -5.11 1.85
C CYS A 449 -8.57 -3.96 2.12
N PHE A 450 -8.76 -3.29 3.26
CA PHE A 450 -7.78 -2.35 3.79
C PHE A 450 -7.84 -2.39 5.31
N ARG A 451 -6.70 -2.77 5.91
CA ARG A 451 -6.46 -3.03 7.32
C ARG A 451 -7.49 -3.96 7.96
N GLY A 452 -7.62 -5.14 7.37
CA GLY A 452 -8.43 -6.21 7.94
C GLY A 452 -9.94 -6.17 7.64
N ARG A 453 -10.39 -5.30 6.72
CA ARG A 453 -11.83 -5.06 6.51
C ARG A 453 -12.17 -4.85 5.04
N CYS A 454 -13.32 -5.39 4.65
CA CYS A 454 -13.92 -5.19 3.34
C CYS A 454 -14.58 -3.81 3.26
N ARG A 455 -13.98 -2.87 2.53
CA ARG A 455 -14.39 -1.48 2.43
C ARG A 455 -15.01 -1.18 1.08
N LYS A 456 -16.31 -0.92 1.11
CA LYS A 456 -17.07 -0.45 -0.05
C LYS A 456 -16.69 1.00 -0.39
N GLU A 457 -16.79 1.35 -1.66
CA GLU A 457 -16.73 2.71 -2.16
C GLU A 457 -17.75 3.63 -1.44
N GLY A 458 -17.47 4.94 -1.44
CA GLY A 458 -18.29 5.96 -0.78
C GLY A 458 -18.31 7.27 -1.57
N LYS A 459 -19.18 8.21 -1.18
CA LYS A 459 -19.31 9.53 -1.82
C LYS A 459 -19.42 10.63 -0.77
N LEU A 460 -18.92 11.80 -1.09
CA LEU A 460 -18.98 12.93 -0.16
C LEU A 460 -20.42 13.41 -0.02
N ILE A 461 -20.79 13.86 1.19
CA ILE A 461 -22.12 14.38 1.46
C ILE A 461 -22.01 15.90 1.44
N ARG A 462 -22.49 16.51 0.36
CA ARG A 462 -22.31 17.92 0.05
C ARG A 462 -23.58 18.72 0.35
N ASN A 463 -23.45 19.82 1.09
CA ASN A 463 -24.55 20.75 1.30
C ASN A 463 -24.91 21.47 -0.01
N VAL A 464 -26.20 21.68 -0.27
CA VAL A 464 -26.65 22.32 -1.51
C VAL A 464 -26.53 23.84 -1.46
N ALA A 465 -26.66 24.46 -0.28
CA ALA A 465 -26.52 25.91 -0.12
C ALA A 465 -25.07 26.36 0.02
N THR A 466 -24.30 25.77 0.94
CA THR A 466 -22.93 26.23 1.21
C THR A 466 -21.90 25.66 0.23
N LEU A 467 -22.27 24.59 -0.50
CA LEU A 467 -21.40 23.84 -1.41
C LEU A 467 -20.19 23.16 -0.73
N GLU A 468 -20.17 23.09 0.60
CA GLU A 468 -19.19 22.38 1.43
C GLU A 468 -19.59 20.91 1.64
N CYS A 469 -18.65 20.09 2.09
CA CYS A 469 -18.81 18.66 2.33
C CYS A 469 -18.72 18.33 3.82
N MET A 470 -19.54 17.40 4.29
CA MET A 470 -19.48 16.89 5.67
C MET A 470 -18.17 16.15 5.94
N ARG A 471 -17.56 16.40 7.09
CA ARG A 471 -16.39 15.69 7.63
C ARG A 471 -16.52 15.52 9.15
N ALA A 472 -15.78 14.61 9.76
CA ALA A 472 -15.61 14.58 11.21
C ALA A 472 -14.46 15.53 11.61
N THR A 473 -14.62 16.31 12.67
CA THR A 473 -13.59 17.29 13.09
C THR A 473 -12.30 16.64 13.58
N ASN A 474 -12.38 15.37 14.01
CA ASN A 474 -11.24 14.54 14.41
C ASN A 474 -11.39 13.13 13.80
N PRO A 475 -10.49 12.70 12.88
CA PRO A 475 -10.56 11.37 12.29
C PRO A 475 -10.32 10.21 13.27
N PHE A 476 -9.75 10.45 14.46
CA PHE A 476 -9.29 9.38 15.39
C PHE A 476 -10.23 9.12 16.55
N GLU A 477 -10.98 10.14 16.96
CA GLU A 477 -11.99 10.00 18.00
C GLU A 477 -13.24 9.35 17.42
N PHE A 478 -13.71 8.28 18.08
CA PHE A 478 -15.03 7.73 17.77
C PHE A 478 -16.13 8.76 18.01
N MET A 479 -15.98 9.63 19.02
CA MET A 479 -16.89 10.72 19.34
C MET A 479 -16.33 12.08 18.93
N ALA A 480 -16.44 12.40 17.64
CA ALA A 480 -16.08 13.70 17.08
C ALA A 480 -17.33 14.42 16.54
N PRO A 481 -17.47 15.75 16.72
CA PRO A 481 -18.50 16.52 16.01
C PRO A 481 -18.30 16.44 14.48
N LEU A 482 -19.39 16.65 13.74
CA LEU A 482 -19.32 16.83 12.28
C LEU A 482 -19.22 18.31 11.90
N ASP A 483 -18.27 18.62 11.03
CA ASP A 483 -18.05 19.93 10.45
C ASP A 483 -18.26 19.96 8.92
N LEU A 484 -18.22 21.18 8.39
CA LEU A 484 -18.26 21.48 6.96
C LEU A 484 -16.90 22.01 6.52
N VAL A 485 -16.43 21.50 5.37
CA VAL A 485 -15.19 21.91 4.73
C VAL A 485 -15.38 22.10 3.23
N ASP A 486 -14.53 22.92 2.61
CA ASP A 486 -14.40 22.98 1.15
C ASP A 486 -14.33 21.57 0.56
N CYS A 487 -15.28 21.23 -0.31
CA CYS A 487 -15.31 19.90 -0.92
C CYS A 487 -14.01 19.66 -1.72
N PRO A 488 -13.23 18.61 -1.41
CA PRO A 488 -11.98 18.33 -2.10
C PRO A 488 -12.17 18.21 -3.62
N ARG A 489 -11.18 18.69 -4.40
CA ARG A 489 -11.29 18.69 -5.86
C ARG A 489 -11.08 17.27 -6.42
N PRO A 490 -11.88 16.84 -7.42
CA PRO A 490 -11.99 15.44 -7.86
C PRO A 490 -10.81 14.95 -8.72
N ILE A 491 -9.65 15.58 -8.61
CA ILE A 491 -8.39 15.26 -9.33
C ILE A 491 -7.26 14.95 -8.32
N ILE A 492 -7.47 15.19 -7.01
CA ILE A 492 -6.41 15.10 -5.97
C ILE A 492 -6.87 14.34 -4.71
N ALA A 493 -8.19 14.18 -4.48
CA ALA A 493 -8.71 13.85 -3.16
C ALA A 493 -10.03 13.04 -3.16
N GLY A 494 -9.90 11.71 -3.09
CA GLY A 494 -10.97 10.78 -2.72
C GLY A 494 -10.37 9.50 -2.15
N THR A 495 -10.45 9.31 -0.83
CA THR A 495 -9.74 8.22 -0.11
C THR A 495 -10.53 7.77 1.14
N PRO A 496 -10.31 6.55 1.70
CA PRO A 496 -11.32 5.92 2.58
C PRO A 496 -11.26 6.24 4.09
N LEU A 497 -10.61 7.31 4.53
CA LEU A 497 -10.08 7.42 5.91
C LEU A 497 -10.84 8.33 6.89
N ASP A 498 -11.73 9.20 6.43
CA ASP A 498 -12.68 9.97 7.28
C ASP A 498 -14.10 9.37 7.28
N ARG A 499 -14.19 8.06 7.05
CA ARG A 499 -15.44 7.31 6.86
C ARG A 499 -16.28 7.23 8.15
N PHE A 500 -17.21 8.17 8.30
CA PHE A 500 -18.42 7.94 9.10
C PHE A 500 -19.57 7.43 8.22
N VAL A 501 -20.53 6.80 8.87
CA VAL A 501 -21.68 6.14 8.26
C VAL A 501 -22.98 6.75 8.78
N LEU A 502 -23.85 7.15 7.85
CA LEU A 502 -25.27 7.39 8.13
C LEU A 502 -26.04 6.14 7.66
N THR A 503 -26.65 5.38 8.58
CA THR A 503 -27.44 4.18 8.25
C THR A 503 -28.94 4.43 8.21
N ASP A 504 -29.59 3.88 7.19
CA ASP A 504 -31.03 3.74 7.06
C ASP A 504 -31.42 2.28 7.34
N GLU A 505 -31.51 1.89 8.61
CA GLU A 505 -32.04 0.56 8.99
C GLU A 505 -33.58 0.52 9.01
N PRO A 506 -34.25 -0.58 8.62
CA PRO A 506 -33.72 -1.86 8.16
C PRO A 506 -33.48 -1.90 6.63
N LEU A 507 -33.48 -0.76 5.93
CA LEU A 507 -33.42 -0.68 4.46
C LEU A 507 -32.00 -0.76 3.88
N GLY A 508 -30.96 -0.75 4.72
CA GLY A 508 -29.60 -1.08 4.35
C GLY A 508 -28.85 -0.01 3.54
N LYS A 509 -29.42 1.18 3.33
CA LYS A 509 -28.68 2.29 2.73
C LYS A 509 -27.68 2.83 3.75
N THR A 510 -26.42 2.87 3.33
CA THR A 510 -25.29 3.45 4.06
C THR A 510 -24.74 4.57 3.19
N LEU A 511 -24.78 5.80 3.67
CA LEU A 511 -23.95 6.87 3.09
C LEU A 511 -22.64 6.94 3.88
N ALA A 512 -21.53 7.02 3.14
CA ALA A 512 -20.18 6.94 3.67
C ALA A 512 -19.26 7.91 2.92
N THR A 513 -18.60 8.80 3.65
CA THR A 513 -17.77 9.89 3.12
C THR A 513 -16.31 9.46 2.88
N PRO A 514 -15.69 9.82 1.74
CA PRO A 514 -14.26 9.61 1.49
C PRO A 514 -13.43 10.91 1.51
N TRP A 515 -12.49 11.05 2.46
CA TRP A 515 -11.14 11.58 2.19
C TRP A 515 -10.14 11.18 3.30
N SER A 516 -8.95 11.78 3.31
CA SER A 516 -7.83 11.55 4.24
C SER A 516 -7.02 12.82 4.48
N SER A 517 -6.79 13.20 5.73
CA SER A 517 -5.71 14.11 6.11
C SER A 517 -4.32 13.46 5.92
N LEU A 518 -3.25 14.26 5.89
CA LEU A 518 -1.88 13.73 5.92
C LEU A 518 -1.56 13.03 7.26
N ASP A 519 -2.14 13.55 8.33
CA ASP A 519 -2.09 13.00 9.68
C ASP A 519 -3.38 12.19 9.89
N ALA A 520 -3.32 10.86 9.75
CA ALA A 520 -4.51 9.99 9.58
C ALA A 520 -4.43 8.63 10.32
N THR A 521 -4.28 8.62 11.65
CA THR A 521 -4.30 7.40 12.49
C THR A 521 -5.70 6.92 12.85
N GLU A 522 -6.31 6.29 11.86
CA GLU A 522 -7.63 5.66 11.84
C GLU A 522 -8.05 4.83 13.08
N ASN A 523 -9.34 4.91 13.42
CA ASN A 523 -9.96 4.15 14.51
C ASN A 523 -11.37 3.63 14.12
N GLY A 524 -11.49 2.31 13.89
CA GLY A 524 -12.77 1.58 13.71
C GLY A 524 -13.66 2.03 12.53
N ASP A 525 -14.94 1.65 12.57
CA ASP A 525 -16.00 2.20 11.69
C ASP A 525 -16.88 3.11 12.55
N LYS A 526 -17.09 4.35 12.08
CA LYS A 526 -17.86 5.38 12.79
C LYS A 526 -19.29 5.46 12.25
N CYS A 527 -20.28 5.59 13.11
CA CYS A 527 -21.68 5.87 12.74
C CYS A 527 -22.09 7.25 13.27
N VAL A 528 -22.99 7.96 12.59
CA VAL A 528 -23.41 9.30 13.00
C VAL A 528 -24.61 9.24 13.95
N TYR A 529 -24.60 10.05 15.00
CA TYR A 529 -25.71 10.28 15.92
C TYR A 529 -25.96 11.78 16.12
N THR A 530 -27.03 12.12 16.84
CA THR A 530 -27.33 13.50 17.25
C THR A 530 -27.93 13.56 18.65
N GLY A 531 -27.83 14.72 19.30
CA GLY A 531 -28.43 14.98 20.60
C GLY A 531 -29.97 15.01 20.58
N TYR A 532 -30.57 14.90 21.77
CA TYR A 532 -32.02 14.91 21.96
C TYR A 532 -32.65 16.32 22.00
N ILE A 533 -31.85 17.39 22.01
CA ILE A 533 -32.31 18.79 22.05
C ILE A 533 -32.50 19.39 20.65
N GLU A 534 -33.24 20.50 20.58
CA GLU A 534 -33.35 21.34 19.37
C GLU A 534 -32.02 22.07 19.13
N GLY A 535 -31.53 22.11 17.88
CA GLY A 535 -30.20 22.66 17.58
C GLY A 535 -29.05 21.78 18.09
N GLY A 536 -29.32 20.51 18.43
CA GLY A 536 -28.29 19.57 18.85
C GLY A 536 -27.38 19.17 17.67
N GLY A 537 -26.07 19.24 17.89
CA GLY A 537 -25.06 18.86 16.90
C GLY A 537 -25.13 17.40 16.47
N MET A 538 -24.60 17.14 15.28
CA MET A 538 -24.30 15.81 14.76
C MET A 538 -22.87 15.42 15.11
N TRP A 539 -22.69 14.18 15.56
CA TRP A 539 -21.43 13.63 16.04
C TRP A 539 -21.26 12.21 15.51
N THR A 540 -20.04 11.71 15.45
CA THR A 540 -19.76 10.29 15.25
C THR A 540 -19.84 9.52 16.58
N ASP A 541 -20.05 8.21 16.53
CA ASP A 541 -19.79 7.23 17.60
C ASP A 541 -19.29 5.90 16.95
N ARG A 542 -18.93 4.89 17.75
CA ARG A 542 -18.71 3.52 17.26
C ARG A 542 -19.98 2.97 16.61
N CYS A 543 -19.89 2.40 15.42
CA CYS A 543 -21.05 1.75 14.80
C CYS A 543 -21.63 0.63 15.68
N ASN A 544 -22.91 0.78 16.01
CA ASN A 544 -23.71 -0.16 16.79
C ASN A 544 -25.11 -0.22 16.16
N VAL A 545 -25.47 -1.35 15.57
CA VAL A 545 -26.76 -1.56 14.87
C VAL A 545 -27.94 -1.68 15.84
N GLN A 546 -27.68 -2.01 17.10
CA GLN A 546 -28.69 -2.00 18.16
C GLN A 546 -28.93 -0.62 18.78
N ASN A 547 -28.17 0.42 18.39
CA ASN A 547 -28.39 1.79 18.87
C ASN A 547 -29.32 2.57 17.90
N PRO A 548 -30.58 2.84 18.26
CA PRO A 548 -31.52 3.53 17.37
C PRO A 548 -31.15 5.00 17.11
N TRP A 549 -30.25 5.59 17.91
CA TRP A 549 -29.71 6.94 17.69
C TRP A 549 -28.74 7.03 16.50
N HIS A 550 -28.38 5.90 15.89
CA HIS A 550 -27.63 5.84 14.63
C HIS A 550 -28.54 5.83 13.38
N GLY A 551 -29.87 5.79 13.54
CA GLY A 551 -30.81 5.68 12.43
C GLY A 551 -31.16 7.01 11.77
N TRP A 552 -31.00 7.09 10.45
CA TRP A 552 -31.30 8.28 9.63
C TRP A 552 -32.22 7.94 8.46
N ASP A 553 -33.25 8.75 8.27
CA ASP A 553 -34.17 8.70 7.14
C ASP A 553 -33.68 9.67 6.05
N PHE A 554 -33.38 9.16 4.84
CA PHE A 554 -32.99 9.99 3.69
C PHE A 554 -34.24 10.41 2.89
N ILE A 555 -34.69 11.65 3.11
CA ILE A 555 -35.93 12.16 2.53
C ILE A 555 -35.63 12.80 1.16
N ASP A 556 -36.01 12.11 0.09
CA ASP A 556 -35.88 12.62 -1.30
C ASP A 556 -36.59 13.97 -1.49
N VAL A 557 -35.93 14.92 -2.18
CA VAL A 557 -36.50 16.22 -2.59
C VAL A 557 -36.39 16.49 -4.11
N GLY A 558 -35.94 15.50 -4.89
CA GLY A 558 -35.73 15.60 -6.33
C GLY A 558 -34.30 15.97 -6.73
N ASN A 559 -34.00 15.87 -8.04
CA ASN A 559 -32.71 16.26 -8.65
C ASN A 559 -31.45 15.56 -8.08
N GLY A 560 -31.61 14.41 -7.41
CA GLY A 560 -30.50 13.72 -6.72
C GLY A 560 -30.15 14.34 -5.37
N GLU A 561 -30.98 15.25 -4.86
CA GLU A 561 -30.85 15.85 -3.54
C GLU A 561 -31.80 15.20 -2.53
N PHE A 562 -31.41 15.23 -1.25
CA PHE A 562 -32.16 14.65 -0.14
C PHE A 562 -31.97 15.48 1.13
N MET A 563 -32.92 15.38 2.07
CA MET A 563 -32.72 15.82 3.45
C MET A 563 -32.29 14.63 4.30
N ILE A 564 -31.43 14.89 5.28
CA ILE A 564 -30.99 13.90 6.28
C ILE A 564 -31.81 14.15 7.55
N SER A 565 -32.71 13.22 7.91
CA SER A 565 -33.60 13.35 9.08
C SER A 565 -33.28 12.26 10.11
N HIS A 566 -33.03 12.64 11.37
CA HIS A 566 -32.77 11.66 12.42
C HIS A 566 -34.04 10.90 12.79
N ARG A 567 -33.97 9.56 12.81
CA ARG A 567 -35.16 8.70 12.84
C ARG A 567 -36.02 8.84 14.09
N ILE A 568 -35.40 9.00 15.27
CA ILE A 568 -36.15 9.11 16.53
C ILE A 568 -36.76 10.50 16.69
N THR A 569 -35.94 11.54 16.50
CA THR A 569 -36.34 12.93 16.80
C THR A 569 -37.07 13.63 15.64
N LYS A 570 -37.04 13.04 14.44
CA LYS A 570 -37.54 13.60 13.18
C LYS A 570 -37.00 15.01 12.86
N ARG A 571 -35.80 15.32 13.36
CA ARG A 571 -35.07 16.56 13.09
C ARG A 571 -34.18 16.43 11.87
N CYS A 572 -34.14 17.45 11.02
CA CYS A 572 -33.32 17.50 9.82
C CYS A 572 -31.97 18.19 10.07
N ALA A 573 -30.92 17.64 9.46
CA ALA A 573 -29.56 18.17 9.48
C ALA A 573 -29.44 19.49 8.68
N LYS A 574 -28.79 20.49 9.28
CA LYS A 574 -28.58 21.81 8.70
C LYS A 574 -27.24 22.42 9.18
N PRO A 575 -26.49 23.14 8.32
CA PRO A 575 -25.35 23.95 8.73
C PRO A 575 -25.70 24.99 9.81
N ASP A 576 -24.85 25.11 10.83
CA ASP A 576 -24.89 26.17 11.85
C ASP A 576 -23.47 26.67 12.13
N GLY A 577 -23.09 27.73 11.42
CA GLY A 577 -21.68 28.11 11.25
C GLY A 577 -20.91 26.98 10.55
N VAL A 578 -19.81 26.54 11.15
CA VAL A 578 -18.97 25.43 10.66
C VAL A 578 -19.49 24.05 11.07
N ASN A 579 -20.47 23.97 11.98
CA ASN A 579 -20.99 22.72 12.52
C ASN A 579 -22.25 22.26 11.78
N ILE A 580 -22.67 21.01 12.01
CA ILE A 580 -23.94 20.49 11.50
C ILE A 580 -24.87 20.18 12.68
N ASN A 581 -25.97 20.92 12.78
CA ASN A 581 -26.97 20.82 13.85
C ASN A 581 -28.30 20.26 13.33
N THR A 582 -29.16 19.72 14.22
CA THR A 582 -30.48 19.18 13.83
C THR A 582 -31.65 19.99 14.38
N TYR A 583 -32.65 20.23 13.52
CA TYR A 583 -33.83 21.07 13.84
C TYR A 583 -35.14 20.41 13.40
N SER A 584 -36.22 20.66 14.14
CA SER A 584 -37.57 20.11 13.92
C SER A 584 -38.29 20.69 12.71
N ASN A 585 -37.91 21.87 12.24
CA ASN A 585 -38.54 22.60 11.14
C ASN A 585 -38.08 22.13 9.74
N CYS A 586 -38.05 20.81 9.52
CA CYS A 586 -37.69 20.15 8.26
C CYS A 586 -38.40 20.78 7.03
N ASN A 587 -37.67 21.58 6.25
CA ASN A 587 -38.20 22.28 5.09
C ASN A 587 -37.51 21.83 3.78
N LYS A 588 -38.24 21.11 2.92
CA LYS A 588 -37.75 20.67 1.60
C LYS A 588 -37.35 21.83 0.67
N ASN A 589 -37.86 23.05 0.91
CA ASN A 589 -37.56 24.23 0.11
C ASN A 589 -36.35 25.03 0.63
N ASP A 590 -35.82 24.72 1.83
CA ASP A 590 -34.63 25.35 2.37
C ASP A 590 -33.37 24.64 1.83
N PRO A 591 -32.56 25.26 0.95
CA PRO A 591 -31.39 24.60 0.37
C PRO A 591 -30.29 24.31 1.41
N THR A 592 -30.32 24.93 2.60
CA THR A 592 -29.38 24.61 3.68
C THR A 592 -29.67 23.26 4.34
N MET A 593 -30.93 22.80 4.30
CA MET A 593 -31.32 21.46 4.79
C MET A 593 -31.19 20.36 3.71
N ARG A 594 -30.77 20.74 2.50
CA ARG A 594 -30.66 19.86 1.34
C ARG A 594 -29.20 19.45 1.14
N TRP A 595 -29.03 18.16 0.89
CA TRP A 595 -27.75 17.49 0.75
C TRP A 595 -27.76 16.69 -0.55
N ARG A 596 -26.59 16.46 -1.14
CA ARG A 596 -26.42 15.59 -2.30
C ARG A 596 -25.15 14.77 -2.16
N LEU A 597 -25.06 13.69 -2.92
CA LEU A 597 -23.79 13.00 -3.10
C LEU A 597 -22.91 13.81 -4.05
N TYR A 598 -21.62 13.87 -3.73
CA TYR A 598 -20.55 14.49 -4.51
C TYR A 598 -19.47 13.45 -4.77
#